data_AF-A0A2N5XIF0-F1
#
_entry.id   AF-A0A2N5XIF0-F1
#
_cell.length_a   1.000
_cell.length_b   1.000
_cell.length_c   1.000
_cell.angle_alpha   90.00
_cell.angle_beta   90.00
_cell.angle_gamma   90.00
#
_symmetry.space_group_name_H-M   'P 1'
#
loop_
_entity.id
_entity.type
_entity.pdbx_description
1 polymer ?
#
loop_
_entity_poly.entity_id
_entity_poly.type
_entity_poly.pdbx_seq_one_letter_code
_entity_poly.pdbx_strand_id
1 'polypeptide(L)' 'GESATTTARIRLRRDAGYPLRARALAATRADGEWDELEIPYGHGLDAWLAEFGPDVVVLAPDELRADVLERLRAVAKG' A
#
# COMPACT_ATOMS: atom_id res chain seq x y z
N GLY A 1 16.52 -0.74 -22.59
CA GLY A 1 16.79 -0.52 -21.17
C GLY A 1 15.67 0.33 -20.64
N GLU A 2 14.53 -0.30 -20.43
CA GLU A 2 13.27 0.38 -20.15
C GLU A 2 13.02 0.20 -18.66
N SER A 3 13.27 1.24 -17.87
CA SER A 3 12.90 1.27 -16.46
C SER A 3 11.38 1.31 -16.39
N ALA A 4 10.74 0.14 -16.48
CA ALA A 4 9.37 -0.01 -16.01
C ALA A 4 9.40 0.44 -14.55
N THR A 5 8.80 1.60 -14.27
CA THR A 5 8.65 2.05 -12.89
C THR A 5 7.75 1.02 -12.24
N THR A 6 8.29 0.18 -11.38
CA THR A 6 7.48 -0.81 -10.68
C THR A 6 6.52 -0.02 -9.79
N THR A 7 5.22 -0.28 -9.91
CA THR A 7 4.19 0.37 -9.09
C THR A 7 3.47 -0.67 -8.25
N ALA A 8 2.90 -0.21 -7.14
CA ALA A 8 2.01 -0.98 -6.30
C ALA A 8 0.62 -0.35 -6.32
N ARG A 9 -0.41 -1.20 -6.31
CA ARG A 9 -1.80 -0.78 -6.14
C ARG A 9 -2.24 -1.11 -4.73
N ILE A 10 -2.77 -0.11 -4.04
CA ILE A 10 -3.28 -0.25 -2.68
C ILE A 10 -4.68 0.34 -2.58
N ARG A 11 -5.46 -0.12 -1.61
CA ARG A 11 -6.59 0.61 -1.06
C ARG A 11 -6.17 1.31 0.21
N LEU A 12 -6.61 2.55 0.37
CA LEU A 12 -6.35 3.39 1.52
C LEU A 12 -7.66 3.98 2.03
N ARG A 13 -7.86 3.96 3.35
CA ARG A 13 -8.99 4.65 4.00
C ARG A 13 -8.97 6.15 3.69
N ARG A 14 -10.15 6.75 3.50
CA ARG A 14 -10.28 8.18 3.15
C ARG A 14 -9.69 9.13 4.19
N ASP A 15 -9.81 8.78 5.46
CA ASP A 15 -9.35 9.60 6.58
C ASP A 15 -7.89 9.28 7.01
N ALA A 16 -7.23 8.34 6.32
CA ALA A 16 -5.90 7.86 6.68
C ALA A 16 -4.87 8.08 5.57
N GLY A 17 -3.60 7.87 5.92
CA GLY A 17 -2.50 7.74 4.96
C GLY A 17 -2.23 8.97 4.10
N TYR A 18 -2.35 10.18 4.67
CA TYR A 18 -1.92 11.42 4.00
C TYR A 18 -0.55 11.32 3.29
N PRO A 19 0.51 10.74 3.89
CA PRO A 19 1.78 10.58 3.20
C PRO A 19 1.76 9.56 2.05
N LEU A 20 0.86 8.57 2.06
CA LEU A 20 0.65 7.65 0.93
C LEU A 20 -0.04 8.37 -0.23
N ARG A 21 -1.03 9.22 0.07
CA ARG A 21 -1.72 10.04 -0.94
C ARG A 21 -0.77 11.03 -1.60
N ALA A 22 0.10 11.67 -0.82
CA ALA A 22 1.08 12.61 -1.34
C ALA A 22 2.09 11.94 -2.30
N ARG A 23 2.30 10.63 -2.18
CA ARG A 23 3.20 9.83 -3.04
C ARG A 23 2.48 9.10 -4.18
N ALA A 24 1.15 9.20 -4.26
CA ALA A 24 0.36 8.51 -5.26
C ALA A 24 0.61 9.09 -6.66
N LEU A 25 0.88 8.19 -7.61
CA LEU A 25 0.92 8.49 -9.04
C LEU A 25 -0.50 8.66 -9.58
N ALA A 26 -1.43 7.89 -9.04
CA ALA A 26 -2.85 7.99 -9.35
C ALA A 26 -3.69 7.68 -8.10
N ALA A 27 -4.85 8.34 -8.00
CA ALA A 27 -5.82 8.11 -6.94
C ALA A 27 -7.22 8.03 -7.57
N THR A 28 -7.91 6.91 -7.35
CA THR A 28 -9.29 6.69 -7.80
C THR A 28 -10.17 6.37 -6.61
N ARG A 29 -11.36 6.98 -6.55
CA ARG A 29 -12.35 6.61 -5.52
C ARG A 29 -12.90 5.22 -5.83
N ALA A 30 -12.62 4.25 -4.96
CA ALA A 30 -12.97 2.85 -5.20
C ALA A 30 -14.27 2.44 -4.50
N ASP A 31 -14.60 3.05 -3.35
CA ASP A 31 -15.87 2.85 -2.66
C ASP A 31 -16.19 4.04 -1.73
N GLY A 32 -17.32 4.02 -1.01
CA GLY A 32 -17.44 4.84 0.20
C GLY A 32 -16.21 4.57 1.08
N GLU A 33 -15.71 5.44 1.94
CA GLU A 33 -14.57 5.15 2.82
C GLU A 33 -13.19 4.73 2.23
N TRP A 34 -13.04 4.26 0.99
CA TRP A 34 -11.78 3.77 0.39
C TRP A 34 -11.43 4.47 -0.92
N ASP A 35 -10.14 4.75 -1.09
CA ASP A 35 -9.56 5.12 -2.38
C ASP A 35 -8.53 4.09 -2.81
N GLU A 36 -8.45 3.83 -4.10
CA GLU A 36 -7.39 3.06 -4.74
C GLU A 36 -6.27 3.98 -5.18
N LEU A 37 -5.07 3.72 -4.69
CA LEU A 37 -3.88 4.45 -5.05
C LEU A 37 -2.93 3.57 -5.84
N GLU A 38 -2.33 4.15 -6.87
CA GLU A 38 -1.11 3.64 -7.46
C GLU A 38 0.07 4.42 -6.87
N ILE A 39 1.04 3.72 -6.30
CA ILE A 39 2.23 4.32 -5.67
C ILE A 39 3.51 3.70 -6.26
N PRO A 40 4.65 4.40 -6.23
CA PRO A 40 5.92 3.82 -6.61
C PRO A 40 6.25 2.60 -5.73
N TYR A 41 6.58 1.47 -6.35
CA TYR A 41 7.05 0.27 -5.66
C TYR A 41 8.57 0.25 -5.66
N GLY A 42 9.14 0.26 -4.46
CA GLY A 42 10.57 0.16 -4.22
C GLY A 42 10.85 -0.51 -2.88
N HIS A 43 12.13 -0.63 -2.57
CA HIS A 43 12.60 -1.31 -1.36
C HIS A 43 12.05 -0.67 -0.07
N GLY A 44 11.53 -1.50 0.84
CA GLY A 44 11.01 -1.07 2.15
C GLY A 44 9.59 -0.53 2.14
N LEU A 45 8.90 -0.59 0.99
CA LEU A 45 7.48 -0.22 0.90
C LEU A 45 6.61 -1.11 1.79
N ASP A 46 6.90 -2.40 1.84
CA ASP A 46 6.26 -3.40 2.69
C ASP A 46 6.26 -3.04 4.18
N ALA A 47 7.43 -2.74 4.75
CA ALA A 47 7.57 -2.31 6.13
C ALA A 47 6.76 -1.03 6.39
N TRP A 48 6.86 -0.07 5.48
CA TRP A 48 6.13 1.20 5.60
C TRP A 48 4.62 1.03 5.53
N LEU A 49 4.11 0.19 4.61
CA LEU A 49 2.67 -0.10 4.49
C LEU A 49 2.14 -0.80 5.74
N ALA A 50 2.92 -1.67 6.36
CA ALA A 50 2.54 -2.35 7.60
C ALA A 50 2.36 -1.37 8.79
N GLU A 51 3.05 -0.21 8.80
CA GLU A 51 2.87 0.82 9.82
C GLU A 51 1.48 1.46 9.80
N PHE A 52 0.80 1.48 8.65
CA PHE A 52 -0.59 1.96 8.54
C PHE A 52 -1.61 0.91 8.98
N GLY A 53 -1.18 -0.33 9.25
CA GLY A 53 -2.04 -1.38 9.77
C GLY A 53 -3.28 -1.64 8.89
N PRO A 54 -4.48 -1.66 9.47
CA PRO A 54 -5.72 -2.02 8.75
C PRO A 54 -6.25 -0.92 7.82
N ASP A 55 -5.71 0.30 7.88
CA ASP A 55 -6.15 1.42 7.05
C ASP A 55 -5.65 1.31 5.60
N VAL A 56 -4.77 0.34 5.33
CA VAL A 56 -4.17 0.07 4.03
C VAL A 56 -4.35 -1.40 3.65
N VAL A 57 -4.71 -1.66 2.40
CA VAL A 57 -4.80 -3.00 1.83
C VAL A 57 -4.04 -3.04 0.52
N VAL A 58 -3.05 -3.93 0.41
CA VAL A 58 -2.33 -4.13 -0.86
C VAL A 58 -3.18 -4.95 -1.82
N LEU A 59 -3.39 -4.43 -3.03
CA LEU A 59 -4.07 -5.12 -4.12
C LEU A 59 -3.08 -5.83 -5.05
N ALA A 60 -1.96 -5.18 -5.37
CA ALA A 60 -0.90 -5.70 -6.22
C ALA A 60 0.43 -4.98 -5.96
N PRO A 61 1.59 -5.59 -6.27
CA PRO A 61 1.74 -6.99 -6.69
C PRO A 61 1.51 -7.98 -5.53
N ASP A 62 1.28 -9.26 -5.85
CA ASP A 62 0.96 -10.29 -4.85
C ASP A 62 2.11 -10.54 -3.87
N GLU A 63 3.35 -10.45 -4.34
CA GLU A 63 4.56 -10.53 -3.52
C GLU A 63 4.56 -9.48 -2.39
N LEU A 64 4.22 -8.23 -2.71
CA LEU A 64 4.16 -7.13 -1.75
C LEU A 64 3.02 -7.37 -0.75
N ARG A 65 1.89 -7.86 -1.24
CA ARG A 65 0.76 -8.22 -0.37
C ARG A 65 1.15 -9.31 0.62
N ALA A 66 1.85 -10.35 0.19
CA ALA A 66 2.32 -11.42 1.05
C ALA A 66 3.29 -10.89 2.13
N ASP A 67 4.25 -10.05 1.75
CA ASP A 67 5.24 -9.48 2.69
C ASP A 67 4.57 -8.58 3.74
N VAL A 68 3.67 -7.68 3.34
CA VAL A 68 2.91 -6.83 4.27
C VAL A 68 2.07 -7.68 5.23
N LEU A 69 1.39 -8.71 4.73
CA LEU A 69 0.59 -9.60 5.57
C LEU A 69 1.43 -10.38 6.57
N GLU A 70 2.63 -10.83 6.18
CA GLU A 70 3.56 -11.50 7.08
C GLU A 70 3.99 -10.57 8.22
N ARG A 71 4.33 -9.32 7.91
CA ARG A 71 4.71 -8.31 8.92
C ARG A 71 3.58 -7.99 9.88
N LEU A 72 2.36 -7.75 9.37
CA LEU A 72 1.19 -7.49 10.21
C LEU A 72 0.90 -8.67 11.16
N ARG A 73 1.07 -9.91 10.67
CA ARG A 73 0.92 -11.12 11.50
C ARG A 73 2.01 -11.24 12.56
N ALA A 74 3.24 -10.83 12.25
CA ALA A 74 4.34 -10.84 13.22
C ALA A 74 4.06 -9.86 14.36
N VAL A 75 3.55 -8.66 14.04
CA VAL A 75 3.16 -7.64 15.05
C VAL A 75 2.01 -8.12 15.92
N ALA A 76 1.00 -8.79 15.35
CA ALA A 76 -0.16 -9.27 16.13
C ALA A 76 0.15 -10.45 17.08
N LYS A 77 1.31 -11.09 16.95
CA LYS A 77 1.74 -12.22 17.79
C LYS A 77 2.68 -11.81 18.93
N GLY A 78 3.21 -10.58 18.90
CA GLY A 78 4.08 -10.01 19.94
C GLY A 78 3.29 -9.15 20.91
#